data_AF-A0ABD1HZ36-F1
#
_entry.id   AF-A0ABD1HZ36-F1
#
_cell.length_a   1.000
_cell.length_b   1.000
_cell.length_c   1.000
_cell.angle_alpha   90.00
_cell.angle_beta   90.00
_cell.angle_gamma   90.00
#
_symmetry.space_group_name_H-M   'P 1'
#
loop_
_entity.id
_entity.type
_entity.pdbx_description
1 polymer ?
#
loop_
_entity_poly.entity_id
_entity_poly.type
_entity_poly.pdbx_seq_one_letter_code
_entity_poly.pdbx_strand_id
1 'polypeptide(L)'
;MLRLVSTSSRFFSTVSGRSKLIGAINSEIKAIELDVMKRRAVPADLPFAIEDDDKYCHITLKREIGPERIEVTVNPIRVSEAEKCARTGKIVNPKSEAEKCVRINVSISKDDKGTFDVGANVCGDEFCVDKLSFREANSCVPSLRLEGAEGELKDALSDFVKVRGIEISNVGFLYNYMVEKRKNWDAIWVPTNKPETGHLKNLNKFVENW
;
A
#
# COMPACT_ATOMS: atom_id res chain seq x y z
N MET A 1 -64.80 25.57 24.79
CA MET A 1 -64.12 24.52 23.99
C MET A 1 -62.63 24.58 24.31
N LEU A 2 -62.07 23.55 24.95
CA LEU A 2 -60.62 23.41 25.16
C LEU A 2 -60.05 22.52 24.06
N ARG A 3 -59.11 23.04 23.26
CA ARG A 3 -58.35 22.25 22.29
C ARG A 3 -57.16 21.60 22.99
N LEU A 4 -57.16 20.28 23.10
CA LEU A 4 -55.99 19.48 23.42
C LEU A 4 -54.98 19.61 22.27
N VAL A 5 -53.84 20.25 22.53
CA VAL A 5 -52.70 20.25 21.60
C VAL A 5 -51.93 18.96 21.83
N SER A 6 -52.00 18.06 20.85
CA SER A 6 -51.20 16.84 20.80
C SER A 6 -49.72 17.19 20.68
N THR A 7 -49.00 17.09 21.80
CA THR A 7 -47.54 17.25 21.88
C THR A 7 -46.78 16.00 21.48
N SER A 8 -47.47 14.86 21.31
CA SER A 8 -46.85 13.55 21.06
C SER A 8 -46.10 13.47 19.73
N SER A 9 -46.58 14.11 18.64
CA SER A 9 -45.99 13.90 17.31
C SER A 9 -44.57 14.48 17.14
N ARG A 10 -44.22 15.55 17.87
CA ARG A 10 -42.89 16.19 17.73
C ARG A 10 -41.78 15.36 18.35
N PHE A 11 -42.01 14.76 19.52
CA PHE A 11 -41.02 13.91 20.20
C PHE A 11 -40.71 12.62 19.43
N PHE A 12 -41.71 11.99 18.79
CA PHE A 12 -41.46 10.82 17.96
C PHE A 12 -40.66 11.15 16.70
N SER A 13 -40.85 12.35 16.13
CA SER A 13 -40.13 12.77 14.91
C SER A 13 -38.64 13.04 15.16
N THR A 14 -38.28 13.60 16.33
CA THR A 14 -36.90 13.87 16.72
C THR A 14 -36.16 12.60 17.11
N VAL A 15 -36.81 11.69 17.86
CA VAL A 15 -36.27 10.36 18.21
C VAL A 15 -36.04 9.51 16.96
N SER A 16 -36.95 9.55 15.99
CA SER A 16 -36.81 8.85 14.70
C SER A 16 -35.71 9.43 13.81
N GLY A 17 -35.55 10.76 13.79
CA GLY A 17 -34.44 11.40 13.06
C GLY A 17 -33.08 11.06 13.67
N ARG A 18 -32.99 11.05 15.00
CA ARG A 18 -31.77 10.70 15.74
C ARG A 18 -31.35 9.25 15.52
N SER A 19 -32.28 8.30 15.62
CA SER A 19 -31.97 6.88 15.38
C SER A 19 -31.53 6.60 13.94
N LYS A 20 -32.14 7.28 12.96
CA LYS A 20 -31.70 7.22 11.56
C LYS A 20 -30.29 7.78 11.37
N LEU A 21 -29.95 8.90 12.01
CA LEU A 21 -28.63 9.50 11.92
C LEU A 21 -27.55 8.61 12.58
N ILE A 22 -27.81 8.07 13.77
CA ILE A 22 -26.93 7.11 14.45
C ILE A 22 -26.72 5.86 13.58
N GLY A 23 -27.80 5.35 12.97
CA GLY A 23 -27.75 4.22 12.04
C GLY A 23 -26.86 4.50 10.83
N ALA A 24 -26.98 5.69 10.23
CA ALA A 24 -26.16 6.10 9.10
C ALA A 24 -24.67 6.24 9.48
N ILE A 25 -24.36 6.89 10.62
CA ILE A 25 -22.98 7.05 11.10
C ILE A 25 -22.34 5.69 11.40
N ASN A 26 -23.07 4.78 12.05
CA ASN A 26 -22.58 3.44 12.35
C ASN A 26 -22.35 2.60 11.08
N SER A 27 -23.22 2.72 10.08
CA SER A 27 -23.03 2.08 8.78
C SER A 27 -21.78 2.60 8.06
N GLU A 28 -21.51 3.90 8.14
CA GLU A 28 -20.32 4.51 7.54
C GLU A 28 -19.04 4.07 8.26
N ILE A 29 -19.04 4.07 9.61
CA ILE A 29 -17.93 3.53 10.42
C ILE A 29 -17.67 2.06 10.04
N LYS A 30 -18.71 1.23 9.98
CA LYS A 30 -18.60 -0.17 9.57
C LYS A 30 -18.10 -0.35 8.15
N ALA A 31 -18.52 0.50 7.22
CA ALA A 31 -18.06 0.46 5.84
C ALA A 31 -16.55 0.75 5.75
N ILE A 32 -16.07 1.74 6.52
CA ILE A 32 -14.63 2.06 6.59
C ILE A 32 -13.86 0.94 7.32
N GLU A 33 -14.37 0.44 8.44
CA GLU A 33 -13.71 -0.65 9.20
C GLU A 33 -13.68 -1.97 8.40
N LEU A 34 -14.74 -2.31 7.66
CA LEU A 34 -14.76 -3.45 6.75
C LEU A 34 -13.82 -3.28 5.55
N ASP A 35 -13.65 -2.06 5.05
CA ASP A 35 -12.67 -1.76 4.00
C ASP A 35 -11.23 -1.96 4.50
N VAL A 36 -10.94 -1.55 5.74
CA VAL A 36 -9.65 -1.82 6.41
C VAL A 36 -9.47 -3.33 6.64
N MET A 37 -10.50 -4.07 7.06
CA MET A 37 -10.43 -5.52 7.27
C MET A 37 -10.32 -6.35 5.97
N LYS A 38 -10.60 -5.76 4.79
CA LYS A 38 -10.33 -6.41 3.49
C LYS A 38 -8.84 -6.44 3.14
N ARG A 39 -7.97 -5.73 3.85
CA ARG A 39 -6.52 -5.88 3.69
C ARG A 39 -6.17 -7.32 4.10
N ARG A 40 -5.69 -8.12 3.14
CA ARG A 40 -5.41 -9.56 3.33
C ARG A 40 -4.50 -9.77 4.55
N ALA A 41 -4.69 -10.89 5.23
CA ALA A 41 -3.77 -11.34 6.26
C ALA A 41 -2.34 -11.35 5.71
N VAL A 42 -1.44 -10.62 6.38
CA VAL A 42 -0.03 -10.57 6.04
C VAL A 42 0.56 -11.97 6.27
N PRO A 43 1.32 -12.53 5.31
CA PRO A 43 1.98 -13.81 5.48
C PRO A 43 2.85 -13.80 6.74
N ALA A 44 2.75 -14.84 7.57
CA ALA A 44 3.46 -14.91 8.86
C ALA A 44 4.99 -14.96 8.69
N ASP A 45 5.45 -15.36 7.53
CA ASP A 45 6.85 -15.48 7.12
C ASP A 45 7.40 -14.23 6.43
N LEU A 46 6.58 -13.19 6.19
CA LEU A 46 7.05 -11.93 5.64
C LEU A 46 7.94 -11.21 6.67
N PRO A 47 9.24 -11.02 6.41
CA PRO A 47 10.16 -10.54 7.44
C PRO A 47 10.16 -9.01 7.59
N PHE A 48 9.11 -8.33 7.13
CA PHE A 48 9.00 -6.88 7.09
C PHE A 48 7.77 -6.38 7.83
N ALA A 49 7.90 -5.22 8.48
CA ALA A 49 6.76 -4.41 8.86
C ALA A 49 6.23 -3.67 7.62
N ILE A 50 4.92 -3.71 7.39
CA ILE A 50 4.27 -2.96 6.30
C ILE A 50 3.80 -1.61 6.83
N GLU A 51 4.30 -0.53 6.24
CA GLU A 51 3.75 0.82 6.38
C GLU A 51 2.91 1.15 5.14
N ASP A 52 1.63 1.39 5.37
CA ASP A 52 0.64 1.63 4.33
C ASP A 52 -0.18 2.89 4.66
N ASP A 53 0.26 4.02 4.12
CA ASP A 53 -0.42 5.31 4.23
C ASP A 53 -1.33 5.53 3.01
N ASP A 54 -2.59 5.89 3.25
CA ASP A 54 -3.60 6.17 2.24
C ASP A 54 -3.30 7.46 1.43
N LYS A 55 -2.27 8.23 1.81
CA LYS A 55 -1.73 9.37 1.05
C LYS A 55 -0.79 8.99 -0.08
N TYR A 56 -0.33 7.74 -0.13
CA TYR A 56 0.58 7.26 -1.18
C TYR A 56 0.00 6.06 -1.91
N CYS A 57 0.27 5.97 -3.23
CA CYS A 57 -0.15 4.84 -4.05
C CYS A 57 0.76 3.61 -3.93
N HIS A 58 1.81 3.70 -3.10
CA HIS A 58 2.77 2.65 -2.78
C HIS A 58 2.68 2.26 -1.31
N ILE A 59 3.25 1.11 -0.96
CA ILE A 59 3.55 0.75 0.44
C ILE A 59 5.05 0.74 0.67
N THR A 60 5.44 0.86 1.94
CA THR A 60 6.84 0.76 2.37
C THR A 60 6.99 -0.44 3.30
N LEU A 61 7.93 -1.33 2.98
CA LEU A 61 8.31 -2.44 3.85
C LEU A 61 9.58 -2.05 4.61
N LYS A 62 9.59 -2.22 5.93
CA LYS A 62 10.75 -1.90 6.78
C LYS A 62 11.27 -3.11 7.52
N ARG A 63 12.59 -3.24 7.57
CA ARG A 63 13.29 -4.29 8.31
C ARG A 63 14.67 -3.80 8.72
N GLU A 64 15.17 -4.33 9.84
CA GLU A 64 16.56 -4.15 10.25
C GLU A 64 17.28 -5.51 10.29
N ILE A 65 18.51 -5.56 9.77
CA ILE A 65 19.39 -6.74 9.81
C ILE A 65 20.76 -6.30 10.32
N GLY A 66 21.01 -6.51 11.62
CA GLY A 66 22.22 -5.99 12.26
C GLY A 66 22.30 -4.46 12.12
N PRO A 67 23.37 -3.90 11.53
CA PRO A 67 23.49 -2.46 11.29
C PRO A 67 22.77 -1.98 10.01
N GLU A 68 22.15 -2.87 9.24
CA GLU A 68 21.46 -2.51 7.99
C GLU A 68 20.01 -2.14 8.26
N ARG A 69 19.61 -0.94 7.81
CA ARG A 69 18.22 -0.52 7.72
C ARG A 69 17.75 -0.68 6.28
N ILE A 70 16.76 -1.52 6.07
CA ILE A 70 16.23 -1.90 4.76
C ILE A 70 14.83 -1.32 4.63
N GLU A 71 14.63 -0.49 3.62
CA GLU A 71 13.34 0.04 3.23
C GLU A 71 13.01 -0.38 1.80
N VAL A 72 11.81 -0.91 1.58
CA VAL A 72 11.37 -1.36 0.25
C VAL A 72 10.10 -0.63 -0.12
N THR A 73 10.19 0.25 -1.11
CA THR A 73 9.00 0.87 -1.70
C THR A 73 8.42 -0.05 -2.76
N VAL A 74 7.22 -0.57 -2.53
CA VAL A 74 6.51 -1.44 -3.48
C VAL A 74 5.50 -0.60 -4.26
N ASN A 75 5.73 -0.50 -5.56
CA ASN A 75 4.93 0.30 -6.48
C ASN A 75 4.10 -0.62 -7.39
N PRO A 76 2.89 -0.19 -7.77
CA PRO A 76 2.09 -0.96 -8.70
C PRO A 76 2.69 -0.80 -10.12
N ILE A 77 2.93 -1.91 -10.79
CA ILE A 77 3.57 -1.91 -12.11
C ILE A 77 2.63 -1.33 -13.19
N ARG A 78 3.21 -0.63 -14.16
CA ARG A 78 2.53 -0.29 -15.42
C ARG A 78 2.72 -1.44 -16.42
N VAL A 79 1.70 -1.71 -17.24
CA VAL A 79 1.73 -2.81 -18.23
C VAL A 79 3.01 -2.75 -19.10
N SER A 80 3.41 -1.56 -19.53
CA SER A 80 4.63 -1.34 -20.33
C SER A 80 5.96 -1.66 -19.62
N GLU A 81 5.97 -1.66 -18.28
CA GLU A 81 7.16 -2.00 -17.48
C GLU A 81 7.26 -3.51 -17.24
N ALA A 82 6.10 -4.19 -17.11
CA ALA A 82 6.05 -5.65 -17.04
C ALA A 82 6.55 -6.30 -18.33
N GLU A 83 6.17 -5.76 -19.49
CA GLU A 83 6.59 -6.25 -20.81
C GLU A 83 8.12 -6.21 -21.01
N LYS A 84 8.82 -5.24 -20.39
CA LYS A 84 10.29 -5.17 -20.45
C LYS A 84 10.98 -6.29 -19.67
N CYS A 85 10.29 -6.87 -18.70
CA CYS A 85 10.84 -7.95 -17.87
C CYS A 85 10.56 -9.32 -18.49
N ALA A 86 9.40 -9.48 -19.13
CA ALA A 86 9.07 -10.70 -19.86
C ALA A 86 9.98 -10.85 -21.10
N ARG A 87 11.09 -11.58 -20.97
CA ARG A 87 12.06 -11.83 -22.06
C ARG A 87 11.51 -12.66 -23.23
N THR A 88 10.24 -13.07 -23.18
CA THR A 88 9.58 -13.83 -24.24
C THR A 88 8.56 -12.93 -24.92
N GLY A 89 8.73 -12.63 -26.21
CA GLY A 89 7.87 -11.73 -27.00
C GLY A 89 6.41 -12.19 -27.20
N LYS A 90 5.78 -12.77 -26.18
CA LYS A 90 4.36 -13.08 -26.14
C LYS A 90 3.62 -11.82 -25.69
N ILE A 91 2.79 -11.30 -26.59
CA ILE A 91 1.87 -10.20 -26.35
C ILE A 91 1.10 -10.48 -25.05
N VAL A 92 1.28 -9.62 -24.06
CA VAL A 92 0.70 -9.76 -22.72
C VAL A 92 -0.79 -9.46 -22.83
N ASN A 93 -1.61 -10.51 -22.76
CA ASN A 93 -3.04 -10.34 -22.61
C ASN A 93 -3.31 -10.01 -21.13
N PRO A 94 -3.88 -8.85 -20.77
CA PRO A 94 -4.05 -8.41 -19.37
C PRO A 94 -5.01 -9.27 -18.54
N LYS A 95 -5.50 -10.39 -19.09
CA LYS A 95 -6.43 -11.35 -18.47
C LYS A 95 -5.88 -12.76 -18.29
N SER A 96 -4.69 -13.09 -18.84
CA SER A 96 -4.02 -14.33 -18.44
C SER A 96 -3.32 -14.11 -17.11
N GLU A 97 -3.10 -15.17 -16.33
CA GLU A 97 -2.17 -15.21 -15.19
C GLU A 97 -0.69 -14.97 -15.61
N ALA A 98 -0.47 -14.11 -16.61
CA ALA A 98 0.82 -13.60 -17.03
C ALA A 98 1.38 -12.77 -15.88
N GLU A 99 2.13 -13.49 -15.04
CA GLU A 99 3.09 -13.07 -14.02
C GLU A 99 2.68 -11.86 -13.20
N LYS A 100 2.29 -12.14 -11.95
CA LYS A 100 2.12 -11.14 -10.90
C LYS A 100 3.44 -10.36 -10.76
N CYS A 101 3.45 -9.12 -11.25
CA CYS A 101 4.64 -8.28 -11.30
C CYS A 101 4.53 -7.07 -10.37
N VAL A 102 5.58 -6.79 -9.59
CA VAL A 102 5.68 -5.56 -8.78
C VAL A 102 6.98 -4.81 -9.07
N ARG A 103 6.94 -3.47 -8.98
CA ARG A 103 8.15 -2.63 -9.02
C ARG A 103 8.59 -2.40 -7.59
N ILE A 104 9.82 -2.74 -7.25
CA ILE A 104 10.38 -2.52 -5.93
C ILE A 104 11.60 -1.60 -5.99
N ASN A 105 11.65 -0.61 -5.11
CA ASN A 105 12.87 0.15 -4.86
C ASN A 105 13.36 -0.22 -3.47
N VAL A 106 14.52 -0.87 -3.43
CA VAL A 106 15.14 -1.35 -2.20
C VAL A 106 16.21 -0.35 -1.82
N SER A 107 16.08 0.26 -0.64
CA SER A 107 17.08 1.13 -0.05
C SER A 107 17.71 0.42 1.14
N ILE A 108 19.03 0.32 1.15
CA ILE A 108 19.81 -0.30 2.21
C ILE A 108 20.75 0.76 2.74
N SER A 109 20.60 1.11 4.02
CA SER A 109 21.38 2.17 4.64
C SER A 109 22.15 1.68 5.86
N LYS A 110 23.32 2.27 6.05
CA LYS A 110 24.17 2.16 7.25
C LYS A 110 24.62 3.57 7.61
N ASP A 111 24.46 3.96 8.87
CA ASP A 111 24.70 5.34 9.32
C ASP A 111 26.12 5.84 8.96
N ASP A 112 27.12 4.96 8.98
CA ASP A 112 28.52 5.28 8.71
C ASP A 112 28.97 5.04 7.26
N LYS A 113 28.19 4.32 6.45
CA LYS A 113 28.58 3.94 5.07
C LYS A 113 27.74 4.59 3.97
N GLY A 114 26.57 5.10 4.33
CA GLY A 114 25.63 5.71 3.40
C GLY A 114 24.54 4.76 2.94
N THR A 115 24.03 4.98 1.73
CA THR A 115 22.81 4.35 1.21
C THR A 115 23.06 3.73 -0.15
N PHE A 116 22.58 2.51 -0.32
CA PHE A 116 22.59 1.77 -1.57
C PHE A 116 21.16 1.48 -2.00
N ASP A 117 20.78 1.94 -3.18
CA ASP A 117 19.44 1.80 -3.73
C ASP A 117 19.46 0.91 -4.97
N VAL A 118 18.55 -0.06 -5.01
CA VAL A 118 18.34 -0.97 -6.14
C VAL A 118 16.89 -0.86 -6.60
N GLY A 119 16.71 -0.53 -7.86
CA GLY A 119 15.43 -0.57 -8.54
C GLY A 119 15.30 -1.85 -9.35
N ALA A 120 14.21 -2.58 -9.12
CA ALA A 120 13.92 -3.79 -9.87
C ALA A 120 12.43 -3.97 -10.10
N ASN A 121 12.12 -4.67 -11.19
CA ASN A 121 10.84 -5.30 -11.44
C ASN A 121 10.95 -6.77 -11.04
N VAL A 122 9.97 -7.28 -10.32
CA VAL A 122 9.92 -8.69 -9.90
C VAL A 122 8.66 -9.31 -10.47
N CYS A 123 8.82 -10.31 -11.32
CA CYS A 123 7.76 -10.98 -12.09
C CYS A 123 7.94 -12.49 -11.99
N GLY A 124 6.99 -13.19 -11.36
CA GLY A 124 7.18 -14.62 -11.08
C GLY A 124 8.51 -14.85 -10.34
N ASP A 125 9.39 -15.67 -10.91
CA ASP A 125 10.71 -15.99 -10.35
C ASP A 125 11.85 -15.09 -10.85
N GLU A 126 11.54 -14.11 -11.70
CA GLU A 126 12.54 -13.24 -12.31
C GLU A 126 12.68 -11.91 -11.56
N PHE A 127 13.93 -11.55 -11.29
CA PHE A 127 14.31 -10.27 -10.70
C PHE A 127 15.07 -9.44 -11.75
N CYS A 128 14.44 -8.38 -12.23
CA CYS A 128 14.95 -7.53 -13.30
C CYS A 128 15.40 -6.18 -12.74
N VAL A 129 16.68 -6.11 -12.35
CA VAL A 129 17.33 -4.86 -11.90
C VAL A 129 17.48 -3.90 -13.07
N ASP A 130 16.85 -2.74 -12.96
CA ASP A 130 16.90 -1.68 -13.98
C ASP A 130 17.65 -0.43 -13.50
N LYS A 131 17.85 -0.29 -12.18
CA LYS A 131 18.46 0.89 -11.59
C LYS A 131 19.30 0.53 -10.38
N LEU A 132 20.43 1.20 -10.25
CA LEU A 132 21.29 1.14 -9.08
C LEU A 132 21.80 2.53 -8.75
N SER A 133 21.82 2.87 -7.47
CA SER A 133 22.55 4.04 -6.99
C SER A 133 23.22 3.81 -5.67
N PHE A 134 24.37 4.46 -5.48
CA PHE A 134 25.07 4.48 -4.21
C PHE A 134 25.33 5.92 -3.81
N ARG A 135 25.22 6.18 -2.51
CA ARG A 135 25.44 7.47 -1.88
C ARG A 135 26.26 7.26 -0.62
N GLU A 136 27.37 7.96 -0.50
CA GLU A 136 28.18 7.95 0.71
C GLU A 136 27.46 8.61 1.89
N ALA A 137 27.88 8.25 3.10
CA ALA A 137 27.43 8.93 4.32
C ALA A 137 27.70 10.43 4.22
N ASN A 138 26.73 11.24 4.66
CA ASN A 138 26.78 12.71 4.63
C ASN A 138 26.80 13.37 3.23
N SER A 139 26.69 12.60 2.14
CA SER A 139 26.52 13.18 0.80
C SER A 139 25.04 13.41 0.48
N CYS A 140 24.71 14.57 -0.11
CA CYS A 140 23.36 14.82 -0.65
C CYS A 140 23.17 14.28 -2.08
N VAL A 141 24.26 13.96 -2.78
CA VAL A 141 24.25 13.52 -4.18
C VAL A 141 24.80 12.10 -4.29
N PRO A 142 24.16 11.19 -5.03
CA PRO A 142 24.69 9.84 -5.21
C PRO A 142 26.03 9.86 -5.94
N SER A 143 27.01 9.15 -5.39
CA SER A 143 28.35 8.94 -5.95
C SER A 143 28.32 8.04 -7.19
N LEU A 144 27.31 7.17 -7.30
CA LEU A 144 27.11 6.29 -8.46
C LEU A 144 25.63 6.22 -8.83
N ARG A 145 25.36 6.23 -10.14
CA ARG A 145 24.09 5.84 -10.74
C ARG A 145 24.36 4.98 -11.97
N LEU A 146 23.76 3.79 -11.99
CA LEU A 146 23.78 2.90 -13.13
C LEU A 146 22.35 2.63 -13.56
N GLU A 147 22.08 2.74 -14.86
CA GLU A 147 20.84 2.30 -15.49
C GLU A 147 21.12 1.00 -16.26
N GLY A 148 20.36 -0.04 -15.95
CA GLY A 148 20.51 -1.37 -16.56
C GLY A 148 21.75 -2.13 -16.07
N ALA A 149 21.56 -3.08 -15.15
CA ALA A 149 22.59 -4.07 -14.84
C ALA A 149 22.44 -5.28 -15.78
N GLU A 150 23.55 -5.77 -16.32
CA GLU A 150 23.58 -6.94 -17.21
C GLU A 150 24.57 -8.01 -16.72
N GLY A 151 24.43 -9.23 -17.23
CA GLY A 151 25.32 -10.36 -16.94
C GLY A 151 25.44 -10.69 -15.45
N GLU A 152 26.65 -11.09 -15.03
CA GLU A 152 26.95 -11.52 -13.66
C GLU A 152 26.62 -10.46 -12.60
N LEU A 153 26.72 -9.16 -12.94
CA LEU A 153 26.39 -8.08 -12.01
C LEU A 153 24.90 -8.07 -11.69
N LYS A 154 24.03 -8.29 -12.68
CA LYS A 154 22.58 -8.39 -12.48
C LYS A 154 22.25 -9.54 -11.53
N ASP A 155 22.87 -10.69 -11.75
CA ASP A 155 22.63 -11.90 -10.96
C ASP A 155 23.11 -11.71 -9.51
N ALA A 156 24.30 -11.15 -9.31
CA ALA A 156 24.82 -10.84 -7.98
C ALA A 156 23.94 -9.80 -7.24
N LEU A 157 23.41 -8.79 -7.93
CA LEU A 157 22.50 -7.81 -7.33
C LEU A 157 21.15 -8.43 -6.95
N SER A 158 20.63 -9.33 -7.79
CA SER A 158 19.41 -10.10 -7.49
C SER A 158 19.60 -10.91 -6.21
N ASP A 159 20.69 -11.67 -6.10
CA ASP A 159 20.98 -12.48 -4.92
C ASP A 159 21.21 -11.62 -3.67
N PHE A 160 21.91 -10.49 -3.83
CA PHE A 160 22.13 -9.52 -2.75
C PHE A 160 20.82 -8.96 -2.18
N VAL A 161 19.81 -8.73 -3.02
CA VAL A 161 18.50 -8.27 -2.57
C VAL A 161 17.68 -9.42 -1.96
N LYS A 162 17.72 -10.62 -2.55
CA LYS A 162 16.98 -11.79 -2.05
C LYS A 162 17.36 -12.15 -0.61
N VAL A 163 18.66 -12.19 -0.29
CA VAL A 163 19.13 -12.53 1.08
C VAL A 163 18.70 -11.54 2.16
N ARG A 164 18.17 -10.37 1.77
CA ARG A 164 17.63 -9.35 2.68
C ARG A 164 16.13 -9.52 2.95
N GLY A 165 15.52 -10.58 2.43
CA GLY A 165 14.16 -11.00 2.73
C GLY A 165 13.14 -10.66 1.67
N ILE A 166 13.56 -10.04 0.55
CA ILE A 166 12.69 -9.84 -0.62
C ILE A 166 12.72 -11.15 -1.42
N GLU A 167 12.04 -12.14 -0.86
CA GLU A 167 11.87 -13.42 -1.51
C GLU A 167 10.76 -13.36 -2.54
N ILE A 168 10.96 -14.11 -3.62
CA ILE A 168 9.99 -14.30 -4.70
C ILE A 168 8.65 -14.83 -4.18
N SER A 169 8.67 -15.68 -3.15
CA SER A 169 7.48 -16.22 -2.46
C SER A 169 6.51 -15.12 -2.02
N ASN A 170 7.02 -13.95 -1.67
CA ASN A 170 6.23 -12.80 -1.21
C ASN A 170 5.67 -11.93 -2.36
N VAL A 171 6.19 -12.06 -3.58
CA VAL A 171 5.80 -11.23 -4.75
C VAL A 171 4.32 -11.38 -5.07
N GLY A 172 3.79 -12.60 -5.00
CA GLY A 172 2.37 -12.86 -5.23
C GLY A 172 1.47 -12.16 -4.22
N PHE A 173 1.88 -12.10 -2.95
CA PHE A 173 1.18 -11.34 -1.91
C PHE A 173 1.27 -9.85 -2.19
N LEU A 174 2.48 -9.32 -2.43
CA LEU A 174 2.71 -7.89 -2.68
C LEU A 174 1.96 -7.39 -3.91
N TYR A 175 1.95 -8.15 -5.02
CA TYR A 175 1.18 -7.82 -6.20
C TYR A 175 -0.29 -7.63 -5.88
N ASN A 176 -0.87 -8.62 -5.19
CA ASN A 176 -2.27 -8.60 -4.83
C ASN A 176 -2.59 -7.46 -3.85
N TYR A 177 -1.70 -7.20 -2.90
CA TYR A 177 -1.81 -6.07 -1.98
C TYR A 177 -1.92 -4.76 -2.77
N MET A 178 -1.03 -4.57 -3.74
CA MET A 178 -1.01 -3.37 -4.58
C MET A 178 -2.22 -3.27 -5.53
N VAL A 179 -2.74 -4.39 -6.04
CA VAL A 179 -3.98 -4.41 -6.83
C VAL A 179 -5.17 -3.94 -6.00
N GLU A 180 -5.32 -4.44 -4.77
CA GLU A 180 -6.41 -3.99 -3.88
C GLU A 180 -6.23 -2.53 -3.46
N LYS A 181 -5.00 -2.12 -3.09
CA LYS A 181 -4.70 -0.72 -2.79
C LYS A 181 -5.03 0.21 -3.96
N ARG A 182 -4.74 -0.19 -5.20
CA ARG A 182 -5.08 0.59 -6.41
C ARG A 182 -6.59 0.72 -6.62
N LYS A 183 -7.37 -0.35 -6.42
CA LYS A 183 -8.85 -0.27 -6.51
C LYS A 183 -9.42 0.74 -5.52
N ASN A 184 -8.88 0.78 -4.31
CA ASN A 184 -9.29 1.74 -3.29
C ASN A 184 -8.77 3.15 -3.62
N TRP A 185 -7.58 3.27 -4.21
CA TRP A 185 -7.01 4.55 -4.64
C TRP A 185 -7.85 5.26 -5.69
N ASP A 186 -8.36 4.52 -6.69
CA ASP A 186 -9.25 5.09 -7.71
C ASP A 186 -10.56 5.64 -7.10
N ALA A 187 -11.00 5.09 -5.97
CA ALA A 187 -12.14 5.59 -5.20
C ALA A 187 -11.78 6.76 -4.26
N ILE A 188 -10.51 6.89 -3.84
CA ILE A 188 -9.99 7.97 -2.98
C ILE A 188 -9.67 9.23 -3.80
N TRP A 189 -9.21 9.08 -5.04
CA TRP A 189 -8.81 10.21 -5.90
C TRP A 189 -9.96 10.84 -6.68
N VAL A 190 -11.12 10.19 -6.73
CA VAL A 190 -12.39 10.93 -6.79
C VAL A 190 -12.55 11.55 -5.42
N PRO A 191 -12.55 12.89 -5.25
CA PRO A 191 -12.65 13.52 -3.94
C PRO A 191 -13.97 13.12 -3.30
N THR A 192 -13.94 12.04 -2.53
CA THR A 192 -14.95 11.76 -1.55
C THR A 192 -14.42 12.39 -0.30
N ASN A 193 -15.12 13.41 0.20
CA ASN A 193 -14.91 14.02 1.51
C ASN A 193 -15.24 12.99 2.61
N LYS A 194 -14.63 11.81 2.55
CA LYS A 194 -14.89 10.70 3.46
C LYS A 194 -14.25 11.06 4.80
N PRO A 195 -15.05 11.22 5.86
CA PRO A 195 -14.53 11.57 7.16
C PRO A 195 -13.73 10.41 7.74
N GLU A 196 -12.59 10.72 8.37
CA GLU A 196 -11.84 9.75 9.17
C GLU A 196 -12.76 9.11 10.23
N THR A 197 -12.54 7.81 10.53
CA THR A 197 -13.34 7.08 11.53
C THR A 197 -13.34 7.76 12.90
N GLY A 198 -12.26 8.48 13.25
CA GLY A 198 -12.21 9.29 14.48
C GLY A 198 -13.24 10.42 14.50
N HIS A 199 -13.41 11.15 13.40
CA HIS A 199 -14.41 12.21 13.29
C HIS A 199 -15.83 11.67 13.35
N LEU A 200 -16.10 10.53 12.69
CA LEU A 200 -17.39 9.86 12.76
C LEU A 200 -17.71 9.33 14.16
N LYS A 201 -16.73 8.78 14.88
CA LYS A 201 -16.91 8.33 16.28
C LYS A 201 -17.23 9.49 17.21
N ASN A 202 -16.59 10.65 17.02
CA ASN A 202 -16.89 11.86 17.77
C ASN A 202 -18.30 12.41 17.46
N LEU A 203 -18.69 12.43 16.18
CA LEU A 203 -20.04 12.82 15.77
C LEU A 203 -21.10 11.87 16.32
N ASN A 204 -20.85 10.55 16.30
CA ASN A 204 -21.75 9.55 16.86
C ASN A 204 -21.99 9.80 18.36
N LYS A 205 -20.90 9.98 19.12
CA LYS A 205 -20.97 10.29 20.54
C LYS A 205 -21.73 11.60 20.81
N PHE A 206 -21.56 12.62 19.97
CA PHE A 206 -22.34 13.86 20.08
C PHE A 206 -23.85 13.61 19.90
N VAL A 207 -24.22 12.88 18.84
CA VAL A 207 -25.63 12.55 18.53
C VAL A 207 -26.24 11.58 19.56
N GLU A 208 -25.45 10.72 20.20
CA GLU A 208 -25.88 9.85 21.30
C GLU A 208 -26.13 10.60 22.62
N ASN A 209 -25.59 11.80 22.80
CA ASN A 209 -25.73 12.59 24.03
C ASN A 209 -26.76 13.73 23.93
N TRP A 210 -27.50 13.81 22.83
CA TRP A 210 -28.52 14.82 22.52
C TRP A 210 -29.93 14.24 22.59
#